data_AF-A0A1H1KI51-F1
#
_entry.id   AF-A0A1H1KI51-F1
#
_cell.length_a   1.000
_cell.length_b   1.000
_cell.length_c   1.000
_cell.angle_alpha   90.00
_cell.angle_beta   90.00
_cell.angle_gamma   90.00
#
_symmetry.space_group_name_H-M   'P 1'
#
loop_
_entity.id
_entity.type
_entity.pdbx_description
1 polymer ?
#
loop_
_entity_poly.entity_id
_entity_poly.type
_entity_poly.pdbx_seq_one_letter_code
_entity_poly.pdbx_strand_id
1 'polypeptide(L)'
;MATKRLERRLTAVLAADVAGYSRLMAADEEGTLAHLKSHRRSLVDPKIKQHRGRIVKTTGDGMLVEFASVVDAVRCAIDVQRGMAARNEAVPQEKRIEFRVGINVGDIIIDGSDIYGDGVNVAARLEGIAEPGGIFISRPVYDQIDGKLALSFRELGPRSLKNIAKPVEVFAIDRLHKSDDAPELARAELTQKITYCRAPDGVRLAYAVSGNGPTLLKAANWMNHLEYDWESPIWRHVFHGLSRNHTLIRHDARGNGMSDWDVGDLSLGAWVSDLETVADAAGVERFPLLGMSQGCAIAVAYAVRHPERVTHLLLYGGFALGGKKRSPAEKERRNAMMTLMRLGWGADDPTFRQMFTGLFIPGGTHEQAGYFNELQLRTTSPECAARYFDVVGDFDITRLLCEVKAPTLVMHVRDDLVVPIEAGRQLAAGIPGARFIAFQGRNHLFLQHEPASARFFEEIRLFLGA
;
A
#
# COMPACT_ATOMS: atom_id res chain seq x y z
N MET A 1 38.69 -35.74 -31.70
CA MET A 1 37.50 -35.56 -30.83
C MET A 1 37.32 -34.06 -30.63
N ALA A 2 36.20 -33.49 -31.07
CA ALA A 2 35.93 -32.07 -30.88
C ALA A 2 35.62 -31.80 -29.40
N THR A 3 36.42 -30.96 -28.75
CA THR A 3 36.19 -30.52 -27.36
C THR A 3 34.85 -29.79 -27.33
N LYS A 4 33.84 -30.41 -26.71
CA LYS A 4 32.50 -29.83 -26.54
C LYS A 4 32.67 -28.50 -25.79
N ARG A 5 32.43 -27.38 -26.46
CA ARG A 5 32.59 -26.04 -25.87
C ARG A 5 31.56 -25.90 -24.76
N LEU A 6 32.03 -25.87 -23.52
CA LEU A 6 31.18 -25.68 -22.34
C LEU A 6 30.48 -24.31 -22.44
N GLU A 7 29.15 -24.31 -22.41
CA GLU A 7 28.34 -23.10 -22.47
C GLU A 7 28.30 -22.45 -21.10
N ARG A 8 28.57 -21.14 -21.05
CA ARG A 8 28.54 -20.34 -19.83
C ARG A 8 27.46 -19.28 -19.92
N ARG A 9 26.70 -19.10 -18.83
CA ARG A 9 25.69 -18.04 -18.74
C ARG A 9 25.53 -17.52 -17.33
N LEU A 10 25.19 -16.23 -17.23
CA LEU A 10 24.74 -15.61 -16.00
C LEU A 10 23.27 -15.97 -15.78
N THR A 11 22.94 -16.60 -14.65
CA THR A 11 21.55 -16.98 -14.33
C THR A 11 21.26 -16.81 -12.85
N ALA A 12 19.97 -16.74 -12.49
CA ALA A 12 19.54 -16.87 -11.10
C ALA A 12 19.43 -18.36 -10.75
N VAL A 13 20.04 -18.74 -9.63
CA VAL A 13 20.04 -20.10 -9.09
C VAL A 13 19.38 -20.08 -7.73
N LEU A 14 18.37 -20.92 -7.56
CA LEU A 14 17.68 -21.17 -6.30
C LEU A 14 18.05 -22.57 -5.81
N ALA A 15 18.60 -22.65 -4.61
CA ALA A 15 18.76 -23.89 -3.87
C ALA A 15 17.74 -23.93 -2.74
N ALA A 16 17.10 -25.09 -2.54
CA ALA A 16 16.22 -25.30 -1.39
C ALA A 16 16.37 -26.70 -0.83
N ASP A 17 16.23 -26.86 0.49
CA ASP A 17 16.21 -28.14 1.19
C ASP A 17 15.18 -28.14 2.33
N VAL A 18 14.97 -29.28 3.00
CA VAL A 18 14.07 -29.36 4.15
C VAL A 18 14.86 -29.26 5.46
N ALA A 19 14.51 -28.28 6.28
CA ALA A 19 15.13 -28.09 7.58
C ALA A 19 14.91 -29.33 8.48
N GLY A 20 16.02 -29.94 8.93
CA GLY A 20 15.96 -31.10 9.83
C GLY A 20 15.41 -32.37 9.18
N TYR A 21 15.54 -32.53 7.85
CA TYR A 21 15.03 -33.69 7.12
C TYR A 21 15.43 -35.04 7.73
N SER A 22 16.70 -35.22 8.12
CA SER A 22 17.16 -36.47 8.74
C SER A 22 16.40 -36.84 10.03
N ARG A 23 16.00 -35.83 10.82
CA ARG A 23 15.19 -36.02 12.04
C ARG A 23 13.77 -36.46 11.69
N LEU A 24 13.16 -35.85 10.68
CA LEU A 24 11.81 -36.22 10.20
C LEU A 24 11.81 -37.66 9.66
N MET A 25 12.82 -38.01 8.86
CA MET A 25 12.99 -39.36 8.32
C MET A 25 13.19 -40.41 9.42
N ALA A 26 13.95 -40.10 10.47
CA ALA A 26 14.14 -41.01 11.60
C ALA A 26 12.86 -41.23 12.44
N ALA A 27 11.94 -40.26 12.43
CA ALA A 27 10.68 -40.34 13.18
C ALA A 27 9.56 -41.05 12.40
N ASP A 28 9.47 -40.80 11.09
CA ASP A 28 8.46 -41.38 10.20
C ASP A 28 8.94 -41.29 8.75
N GLU A 29 9.64 -42.32 8.29
CA GLU A 29 10.26 -42.36 6.97
C GLU A 29 9.23 -42.29 5.83
N GLU A 30 8.20 -43.15 5.91
CA GLU A 30 7.19 -43.29 4.86
C GLU A 30 6.27 -42.07 4.81
N GLY A 31 5.82 -41.57 5.97
CA GLY A 31 4.98 -40.38 6.07
C GLY A 31 5.71 -39.11 5.64
N THR A 32 6.97 -38.93 6.04
CA THR A 32 7.78 -37.77 5.62
C THR A 32 7.97 -37.74 4.12
N LEU A 33 8.33 -38.88 3.51
CA LEU A 33 8.53 -38.97 2.07
C LEU A 33 7.22 -38.75 1.29
N ALA A 34 6.10 -39.30 1.77
CA ALA A 34 4.79 -39.10 1.15
C ALA A 34 4.33 -37.64 1.22
N HIS A 35 4.49 -36.99 2.38
CA HIS A 35 4.17 -35.57 2.55
C HIS A 35 5.06 -34.69 1.67
N LEU A 36 6.37 -34.91 1.65
CA LEU A 36 7.29 -34.14 0.81
C LEU A 36 6.92 -34.28 -0.68
N LYS A 37 6.64 -35.50 -1.16
CA LYS A 37 6.17 -35.73 -2.54
C LYS A 37 4.85 -35.01 -2.81
N SER A 38 3.92 -35.02 -1.86
CA SER A 38 2.64 -34.30 -1.96
C SER A 38 2.85 -32.79 -2.07
N HIS A 39 3.67 -32.20 -1.20
CA HIS A 39 4.02 -30.77 -1.26
C HIS A 39 4.67 -30.40 -2.58
N ARG A 40 5.60 -31.23 -3.07
CA ARG A 40 6.24 -31.01 -4.36
C ARG A 40 5.24 -31.02 -5.52
N ARG A 41 4.40 -32.05 -5.61
CA ARG A 41 3.45 -32.21 -6.71
C ARG A 41 2.36 -31.12 -6.71
N SER A 42 1.89 -30.72 -5.53
CA SER A 42 0.71 -29.86 -5.40
C SER A 42 1.01 -28.39 -5.13
N LEU A 43 2.27 -28.04 -4.81
CA LEU A 43 2.68 -26.66 -4.53
C LEU A 43 4.00 -26.31 -5.20
N VAL A 44 5.09 -27.00 -4.87
CA VAL A 44 6.45 -26.53 -5.23
C VAL A 44 6.69 -26.58 -6.74
N ASP A 45 6.50 -27.74 -7.36
CA ASP A 45 6.74 -27.92 -8.81
C ASP A 45 5.78 -27.04 -9.66
N PRO A 46 4.47 -26.92 -9.33
CA PRO A 46 3.58 -25.96 -9.99
C PRO A 46 4.04 -24.51 -9.87
N LYS A 47 4.51 -24.07 -8.69
CA LYS A 47 4.98 -22.69 -8.49
C LYS A 47 6.27 -22.41 -9.25
N ILE A 48 7.20 -23.37 -9.28
CA ILE A 48 8.40 -23.28 -10.12
C ILE A 48 8.02 -23.10 -11.59
N LYS A 49 7.09 -23.90 -12.10
CA LYS A 49 6.61 -23.79 -13.48
C LYS A 49 5.89 -22.46 -13.75
N GLN A 50 5.04 -22.00 -12.82
CA GLN A 50 4.32 -20.73 -12.91
C GLN A 50 5.30 -19.55 -13.07
N HIS A 51 6.40 -19.57 -12.31
CA HIS A 51 7.46 -18.57 -12.35
C HIS A 51 8.58 -18.93 -13.35
N ARG A 52 8.29 -19.77 -14.35
CA ARG A 52 9.20 -20.08 -15.48
C ARG A 52 10.56 -20.63 -15.06
N GLY A 53 10.63 -21.27 -13.88
CA GLY A 53 11.83 -21.94 -13.40
C GLY A 53 12.02 -23.32 -14.04
N ARG A 54 13.28 -23.70 -14.21
CA ARG A 54 13.68 -25.03 -14.68
C ARG A 54 14.31 -25.80 -13.51
N ILE A 55 13.68 -26.88 -13.08
CA ILE A 55 14.29 -27.79 -12.10
C ILE A 55 15.48 -28.47 -12.78
N VAL A 56 16.69 -28.20 -12.29
CA VAL A 56 17.93 -28.78 -12.81
C VAL A 56 18.08 -30.20 -12.26
N LYS A 57 17.98 -30.33 -10.93
CA LYS A 57 18.07 -31.61 -10.22
C LYS A 57 17.38 -31.55 -8.87
N THR A 58 17.07 -32.73 -8.36
CA THR A 58 16.62 -32.95 -6.99
C THR A 58 17.49 -34.00 -6.33
N THR A 59 17.90 -33.75 -5.09
CA THR A 59 18.85 -34.57 -4.34
C THR A 59 18.26 -34.84 -2.96
N GLY A 60 17.58 -35.97 -2.81
CA GLY A 60 16.84 -36.26 -1.57
C GLY A 60 15.73 -35.23 -1.34
N ASP A 61 15.85 -34.46 -0.27
CA ASP A 61 14.98 -33.35 0.11
C ASP A 61 15.35 -32.02 -0.54
N GLY A 62 16.56 -31.93 -1.10
CA GLY A 62 17.09 -30.75 -1.77
C GLY A 62 16.64 -30.63 -3.22
N MET A 63 16.59 -29.39 -3.72
CA MET A 63 16.39 -29.07 -5.12
C MET A 63 17.25 -27.90 -5.59
N LEU A 64 17.65 -27.97 -6.85
CA LEU A 64 18.32 -26.89 -7.55
C LEU A 64 17.48 -26.46 -8.75
N VAL A 65 17.12 -25.18 -8.77
CA VAL A 65 16.23 -24.60 -9.77
C VAL A 65 16.91 -23.39 -10.40
N GLU A 66 16.81 -23.30 -11.71
CA GLU A 66 17.37 -22.21 -12.50
C GLU A 66 16.25 -21.31 -13.02
N PHE A 67 16.46 -20.00 -12.94
CA PHE A 67 15.56 -19.00 -13.49
C PHE A 67 16.34 -18.02 -14.37
N ALA A 68 15.74 -17.66 -15.52
CA ALA A 68 16.26 -16.60 -16.38
C ALA A 68 16.08 -15.20 -15.76
N SER A 69 15.23 -15.07 -14.74
CA SER A 69 14.87 -13.81 -14.07
C SER A 69 15.05 -13.95 -12.56
N VAL A 70 15.77 -13.00 -11.96
CA VAL A 70 15.94 -12.90 -10.50
C VAL A 70 14.61 -12.66 -9.81
N VAL A 71 13.77 -11.81 -10.42
CA VAL A 71 12.44 -11.49 -9.90
C VAL A 71 11.57 -12.74 -9.82
N ASP A 72 11.64 -13.59 -10.84
CA ASP A 72 10.86 -14.84 -10.88
C ASP A 72 11.37 -15.85 -9.83
N ALA A 73 12.69 -15.97 -9.66
CA ALA A 73 13.27 -16.81 -8.63
C ALA A 73 12.80 -16.40 -7.21
N VAL A 74 12.83 -15.10 -6.92
CA VAL A 74 12.43 -14.55 -5.62
C VAL A 74 10.93 -14.70 -5.39
N ARG A 75 10.09 -14.37 -6.38
CA ARG A 75 8.63 -14.57 -6.28
C ARG A 75 8.26 -16.04 -6.10
N CYS A 76 8.93 -16.95 -6.81
CA CYS A 76 8.75 -18.38 -6.63
C CYS A 76 9.07 -18.82 -5.20
N ALA A 77 10.21 -18.38 -4.65
CA ALA A 77 10.60 -18.71 -3.28
C ALA A 77 9.56 -18.21 -2.26
N ILE A 78 9.06 -16.99 -2.43
CA ILE A 78 8.04 -16.39 -1.55
C ILE A 78 6.74 -17.18 -1.60
N ASP A 79 6.23 -17.48 -2.80
CA ASP A 79 4.99 -18.24 -2.96
C ASP A 79 5.09 -19.64 -2.36
N VAL A 80 6.24 -20.31 -2.52
CA VAL A 80 6.50 -21.62 -1.94
C VAL A 80 6.53 -21.54 -0.41
N GLN A 81 7.26 -20.58 0.17
CA GLN A 81 7.33 -20.44 1.62
C GLN A 81 5.97 -20.08 2.24
N ARG A 82 5.18 -19.21 1.58
CA ARG A 82 3.81 -18.89 2.00
C ARG A 82 2.89 -20.11 1.95
N GLY A 83 2.87 -20.82 0.82
CA GLY A 83 2.04 -22.01 0.68
C GLY A 83 2.42 -23.12 1.66
N MET A 84 3.71 -23.24 2.00
CA MET A 84 4.18 -24.19 3.01
C MET A 84 3.81 -23.77 4.43
N ALA A 85 3.93 -22.48 4.77
CA ALA A 85 3.50 -21.96 6.06
C ALA A 85 2.00 -22.22 6.30
N ALA A 86 1.14 -21.96 5.32
CA ALA A 86 -0.30 -22.23 5.41
C ALA A 86 -0.59 -23.73 5.61
N ARG A 87 0.11 -24.61 4.88
CA ARG A 87 -0.05 -26.06 5.04
C ARG A 87 0.44 -26.59 6.38
N ASN A 88 1.41 -25.92 7.01
CA ASN A 88 1.96 -26.28 8.29
C ASN A 88 1.16 -25.72 9.49
N GLU A 89 0.16 -24.86 9.27
CA GLU A 89 -0.61 -24.19 10.34
C GLU A 89 -1.28 -25.20 11.28
N ALA A 90 -1.94 -26.22 10.71
CA ALA A 90 -2.61 -27.29 11.46
C ALA A 90 -1.70 -28.51 11.76
N VAL A 91 -0.41 -28.45 11.39
CA VAL A 91 0.53 -29.57 11.58
C VAL A 91 1.35 -29.34 12.86
N PRO A 92 1.48 -30.33 13.75
CA PRO A 92 2.36 -30.24 14.92
C PRO A 92 3.80 -29.90 14.54
N GLN A 93 4.46 -29.05 15.32
CA GLN A 93 5.76 -28.46 14.98
C GLN A 93 6.81 -29.52 14.60
N GLU A 94 6.83 -30.63 15.33
CA GLU A 94 7.78 -31.72 15.15
C GLU A 94 7.63 -32.47 13.81
N LYS A 95 6.47 -32.34 13.14
CA LYS A 95 6.14 -32.95 11.84
C LYS A 95 6.11 -31.97 10.66
N ARG A 96 6.35 -30.68 10.90
CA ARG A 96 6.31 -29.65 9.85
C ARG A 96 7.45 -29.85 8.86
N ILE A 97 7.14 -29.67 7.58
CA ILE A 97 8.14 -29.61 6.50
C ILE A 97 8.38 -28.13 6.21
N GLU A 98 9.54 -27.62 6.59
CA GLU A 98 9.91 -26.22 6.40
C GLU A 98 11.12 -26.16 5.47
N PHE A 99 10.98 -25.47 4.33
CA PHE A 99 12.09 -25.31 3.40
C PHE A 99 13.04 -24.21 3.86
N ARG A 100 14.32 -24.39 3.58
CA ARG A 100 15.31 -23.30 3.58
C ARG A 100 15.61 -22.95 2.14
N VAL A 101 15.76 -21.66 1.83
CA VAL A 101 15.98 -21.21 0.46
C VAL A 101 17.15 -20.25 0.38
N GLY A 102 18.04 -20.50 -0.58
CA GLY A 102 19.16 -19.64 -0.95
C GLY A 102 19.10 -19.25 -2.42
N ILE A 103 19.20 -17.95 -2.73
CA ILE A 103 19.17 -17.45 -4.11
C ILE A 103 20.44 -16.65 -4.41
N ASN A 104 21.07 -16.95 -5.54
CA ASN A 104 22.22 -16.22 -6.03
C ASN A 104 22.13 -15.98 -7.55
N VAL A 105 22.75 -14.90 -8.03
CA VAL A 105 23.06 -14.70 -9.46
C VAL A 105 24.54 -14.95 -9.66
N GLY A 106 24.89 -15.81 -10.61
CA GLY A 106 26.29 -16.09 -10.90
C GLY A 106 26.48 -16.76 -12.26
N ASP A 107 27.73 -16.71 -12.74
CA ASP A 107 28.14 -17.42 -13.95
C ASP A 107 28.13 -18.93 -13.66
N ILE A 108 27.44 -19.67 -14.52
CA ILE A 108 27.32 -21.13 -14.43
C ILE A 108 27.82 -21.78 -15.70
N ILE A 109 28.34 -23.00 -15.56
CA ILE A 109 28.71 -23.89 -16.65
C ILE A 109 27.56 -24.88 -16.84
N ILE A 110 27.03 -24.94 -18.07
CA ILE A 110 25.99 -25.90 -18.44
C ILE A 110 26.65 -27.14 -19.01
N ASP A 111 26.32 -28.31 -18.45
CA ASP A 111 26.67 -29.60 -19.05
C ASP A 111 25.42 -30.47 -19.17
N GLY A 112 24.88 -30.55 -20.39
CA GLY A 112 23.62 -31.25 -20.66
C GLY A 112 22.46 -30.61 -19.92
N SER A 113 21.85 -31.35 -18.99
CA SER A 113 20.74 -30.86 -18.17
C SER A 113 21.19 -30.25 -16.83
N ASP A 114 22.44 -30.48 -16.40
CA ASP A 114 22.97 -30.03 -15.10
C ASP A 114 23.70 -28.68 -15.19
N ILE A 115 23.88 -28.02 -14.04
CA ILE A 115 24.61 -26.76 -13.91
C ILE A 115 25.69 -26.84 -12.83
N TYR A 116 26.84 -26.24 -13.10
CA TYR A 116 28.01 -26.20 -12.21
C TYR A 116 28.58 -24.78 -12.11
N GLY A 117 29.40 -24.55 -11.09
CA GLY A 117 30.15 -23.31 -10.93
C GLY A 117 29.91 -22.63 -9.58
N ASP A 118 30.66 -21.56 -9.35
CA ASP A 118 30.64 -20.84 -8.08
C ASP A 118 29.26 -20.25 -7.78
N GLY A 119 28.52 -19.83 -8.81
CA GLY A 119 27.16 -19.32 -8.67
C GLY A 119 26.20 -20.32 -8.00
N VAL A 120 26.33 -21.61 -8.34
CA VAL A 120 25.55 -22.72 -7.76
C VAL A 120 25.97 -22.98 -6.31
N ASN A 121 27.29 -22.98 -6.07
CA ASN A 121 27.82 -23.21 -4.73
C ASN A 121 27.38 -22.12 -3.76
N VAL A 122 27.38 -20.84 -4.16
CA VAL A 122 26.90 -19.73 -3.33
C VAL A 122 25.42 -19.91 -2.98
N ALA A 123 24.55 -20.22 -3.95
CA ALA A 123 23.12 -20.44 -3.68
C ALA A 123 22.89 -21.56 -2.64
N ALA A 124 23.57 -22.70 -2.80
CA ALA A 124 23.48 -23.82 -1.85
C ALA A 124 24.04 -23.47 -0.46
N ARG A 125 25.06 -22.61 -0.38
CA ARG A 125 25.60 -22.17 0.91
C ARG A 125 24.71 -21.13 1.60
N LEU A 126 24.01 -20.28 0.85
CA LEU A 126 23.00 -19.37 1.39
C LEU A 126 21.81 -20.14 1.94
N GLU A 127 21.35 -21.18 1.23
CA GLU A 127 20.32 -22.09 1.71
C GLU A 127 20.74 -22.73 3.05
N GLY A 128 21.96 -23.27 3.10
CA GLY A 128 22.43 -24.00 4.29
C GLY A 128 22.53 -23.17 5.57
N ILE A 129 22.59 -21.83 5.47
CA ILE A 129 22.61 -20.91 6.62
C ILE A 129 21.26 -20.22 6.85
N ALA A 130 20.26 -20.43 5.99
CA ALA A 130 18.94 -19.85 6.16
C ALA A 130 18.20 -20.52 7.32
N GLU A 131 17.37 -19.74 8.00
CA GLU A 131 16.47 -20.25 9.04
C GLU A 131 15.33 -21.08 8.39
N PRO A 132 14.70 -22.03 9.11
CA PRO A 132 13.53 -22.75 8.61
C PRO A 132 12.43 -21.77 8.14
N GLY A 133 11.94 -21.94 6.91
CA GLY A 133 10.98 -21.02 6.30
C GLY A 133 11.59 -19.72 5.76
N GLY A 134 12.91 -19.55 5.85
CA GLY A 134 13.65 -18.37 5.43
C GLY A 134 14.05 -18.38 3.96
N ILE A 135 14.29 -17.18 3.41
CA ILE A 135 14.84 -16.96 2.06
C ILE A 135 16.03 -16.02 2.20
N PHE A 136 17.22 -16.54 1.95
CA PHE A 136 18.46 -15.76 1.98
C PHE A 136 18.97 -15.51 0.57
N ILE A 137 19.41 -14.29 0.31
CA ILE A 137 19.84 -13.84 -1.02
C ILE A 137 21.21 -13.18 -0.96
N SER A 138 21.96 -13.27 -2.07
CA SER A 138 23.22 -12.54 -2.23
C SER A 138 23.00 -11.07 -2.63
N ARG A 139 24.02 -10.23 -2.44
CA ARG A 139 24.02 -8.83 -2.92
C ARG A 139 23.58 -8.67 -4.39
N PRO A 140 24.09 -9.44 -5.38
CA PRO A 140 23.63 -9.30 -6.77
C PRO A 140 22.14 -9.59 -6.98
N VAL A 141 21.53 -10.44 -6.15
CA VAL A 141 20.09 -10.67 -6.17
C VAL A 141 19.37 -9.45 -5.59
N TYR A 142 19.82 -8.98 -4.43
CA TYR A 142 19.29 -7.78 -3.77
C TYR A 142 19.32 -6.57 -4.72
N ASP A 143 20.46 -6.28 -5.36
CA ASP A 143 20.62 -5.18 -6.31
C ASP A 143 19.62 -5.18 -7.45
N GLN A 144 19.23 -6.37 -7.91
CA GLN A 144 18.34 -6.51 -9.04
C GLN A 144 16.86 -6.41 -8.67
N ILE A 145 16.51 -6.60 -7.40
CA ILE A 145 15.12 -6.61 -6.91
C ILE A 145 14.79 -5.41 -6.01
N ASP A 146 15.80 -4.74 -5.45
CA ASP A 146 15.63 -3.52 -4.67
C ASP A 146 14.94 -2.46 -5.53
N GLY A 147 13.85 -1.89 -5.01
CA GLY A 147 12.97 -0.99 -5.74
C GLY A 147 12.07 -1.62 -6.83
N LYS A 148 12.20 -2.92 -7.14
CA LYS A 148 11.34 -3.62 -8.12
C LYS A 148 10.29 -4.54 -7.49
N LEU A 149 10.57 -5.02 -6.28
CA LEU A 149 9.63 -5.81 -5.48
C LEU A 149 9.39 -5.10 -4.15
N ALA A 150 8.13 -5.02 -3.74
CA ALA A 150 7.73 -4.43 -2.45
C ALA A 150 8.03 -5.38 -1.28
N LEU A 151 9.31 -5.73 -1.08
CA LEU A 151 9.78 -6.64 -0.05
C LEU A 151 10.57 -5.88 1.02
N SER A 152 10.52 -6.36 2.26
CA SER A 152 11.42 -5.91 3.31
C SER A 152 12.64 -6.84 3.37
N PHE A 153 13.81 -6.25 3.58
CA PHE A 153 15.06 -6.98 3.66
C PHE A 153 15.76 -6.67 4.98
N ARG A 154 16.38 -7.69 5.55
CA ARG A 154 17.26 -7.55 6.69
C ARG A 154 18.67 -7.91 6.27
N GLU A 155 19.54 -6.93 6.34
CA GLU A 155 20.95 -7.10 6.02
C GLU A 155 21.64 -7.92 7.13
N LEU A 156 22.21 -9.06 6.75
CA LEU A 156 22.95 -9.95 7.66
C LEU A 156 24.47 -9.74 7.55
N GLY A 157 24.89 -8.84 6.66
CA GLY A 157 26.28 -8.46 6.40
C GLY A 157 27.08 -9.54 5.64
N PRO A 158 28.40 -9.34 5.52
CA PRO A 158 29.29 -10.30 4.87
C PRO A 158 29.41 -11.59 5.69
N ARG A 159 29.26 -12.74 5.02
CA ARG A 159 29.41 -14.08 5.59
C ARG A 159 30.45 -14.90 4.82
N SER A 160 31.38 -15.50 5.55
CA SER A 160 32.33 -16.47 4.98
C SER A 160 31.63 -17.81 4.78
N LEU A 161 31.41 -18.18 3.52
CA LEU A 161 30.76 -19.42 3.14
C LEU A 161 31.80 -20.51 2.86
N LYS A 162 31.52 -21.76 3.25
CA LYS A 162 32.44 -22.89 3.07
C LYS A 162 32.84 -23.03 1.59
N ASN A 163 34.14 -23.02 1.34
CA ASN A 163 34.77 -23.13 0.02
C ASN A 163 34.45 -21.96 -0.94
N ILE A 164 34.07 -20.79 -0.43
CA ILE A 164 33.95 -19.55 -1.20
C ILE A 164 35.06 -18.60 -0.77
N ALA A 165 35.91 -18.18 -1.71
CA ALA A 165 37.14 -17.44 -1.40
C ALA A 165 36.91 -16.04 -0.81
N LYS A 166 35.80 -15.38 -1.17
CA LYS A 166 35.45 -14.05 -0.67
C LYS A 166 34.18 -14.14 0.18
N PRO A 167 34.07 -13.35 1.27
CA PRO A 167 32.81 -13.21 1.99
C PRO A 167 31.69 -12.76 1.04
N VAL A 168 30.51 -13.33 1.21
CA VAL A 168 29.31 -12.99 0.46
C VAL A 168 28.42 -12.13 1.35
N GLU A 169 28.02 -10.96 0.89
CA GLU A 169 26.99 -10.17 1.56
C GLU A 169 25.63 -10.85 1.46
N VAL A 170 25.01 -11.08 2.62
CA VAL A 170 23.77 -11.84 2.74
C VAL A 170 22.64 -10.94 3.22
N PHE A 171 21.49 -11.08 2.58
CA PHE A 171 20.25 -10.44 2.98
C PHE A 171 19.20 -11.52 3.24
N ALA A 172 18.44 -11.38 4.32
CA ALA A 172 17.23 -12.15 4.54
C ALA A 172 16.04 -11.38 3.95
N ILE A 173 15.16 -12.07 3.23
CA ILE A 173 13.85 -11.51 2.87
C ILE A 173 12.94 -11.68 4.09
N ASP A 174 12.58 -10.56 4.73
CA ASP A 174 11.62 -10.58 5.81
C ASP A 174 10.21 -10.64 5.23
N ARG A 175 9.34 -11.40 5.91
CA ARG A 175 7.96 -11.62 5.48
C ARG A 175 7.31 -10.28 5.12
N LEU A 176 6.71 -10.23 3.93
CA LEU A 176 5.73 -9.21 3.54
C LEU A 176 4.77 -8.95 4.71
N HIS A 177 4.40 -7.68 4.92
CA HIS A 177 3.29 -7.30 5.79
C HIS A 177 2.12 -8.29 5.62
N LYS A 178 1.46 -8.60 6.74
CA LYS A 178 0.30 -9.50 6.95
C LYS A 178 -0.96 -9.14 6.13
N SER A 179 -0.85 -8.59 4.91
CA SER A 179 -1.97 -8.18 4.06
C SER A 179 -2.30 -9.15 2.91
N ASP A 180 -1.61 -10.29 2.79
CA ASP A 180 -1.80 -11.23 1.66
C ASP A 180 -2.39 -12.61 2.03
N ASP A 181 -2.57 -12.95 3.31
CA ASP A 181 -3.12 -14.27 3.72
C ASP A 181 -4.66 -14.27 3.78
N ALA A 182 -5.32 -14.01 2.65
CA ALA A 182 -6.70 -14.42 2.44
C ALA A 182 -6.73 -15.52 1.37
N PRO A 183 -7.36 -16.69 1.62
CA PRO A 183 -7.50 -17.74 0.62
C PRO A 183 -8.07 -17.17 -0.68
N GLU A 184 -7.52 -17.63 -1.81
CA GLU A 184 -7.80 -17.20 -3.19
C GLU A 184 -9.29 -17.36 -3.61
N LEU A 185 -10.14 -17.86 -2.71
CA LEU A 185 -11.59 -17.99 -2.85
C LEU A 185 -12.40 -16.87 -2.14
N ALA A 186 -11.74 -15.88 -1.52
CA ALA A 186 -12.38 -14.69 -0.91
C ALA A 186 -11.97 -13.35 -1.56
N ARG A 187 -11.19 -13.37 -2.65
CA ARG A 187 -11.09 -12.21 -3.56
C ARG A 187 -12.26 -12.24 -4.54
N ALA A 188 -13.48 -12.04 -4.04
CA ALA A 188 -14.39 -11.28 -4.88
C ALA A 188 -13.65 -9.97 -5.17
N GLU A 189 -13.34 -9.69 -6.44
CA GLU A 189 -12.79 -8.39 -6.80
C GLU A 189 -13.72 -7.36 -6.15
N LEU A 190 -13.20 -6.60 -5.17
CA LEU A 190 -13.96 -5.50 -4.61
C LEU A 190 -14.24 -4.58 -5.77
N THR A 191 -15.50 -4.55 -6.19
CA THR A 191 -15.98 -3.64 -7.23
C THR A 191 -16.58 -2.41 -6.55
N GLN A 192 -16.50 -1.29 -7.24
CA GLN A 192 -17.29 -0.11 -6.89
C GLN A 192 -18.38 0.11 -7.95
N LYS A 193 -19.56 0.54 -7.51
CA LYS A 193 -20.63 1.00 -8.38
C LYS A 193 -20.63 2.51 -8.40
N ILE A 194 -20.33 3.11 -9.54
CA ILE A 194 -20.35 4.56 -9.74
C ILE A 194 -21.73 4.99 -10.23
N THR A 195 -22.28 6.04 -9.64
CA THR A 195 -23.58 6.63 -9.97
C THR A 195 -23.45 8.15 -9.92
N TYR A 196 -24.42 8.86 -10.51
CA TYR A 196 -24.43 10.31 -10.54
C TYR A 196 -25.70 10.85 -9.87
N CYS A 197 -25.56 11.97 -9.18
CA CYS A 197 -26.66 12.81 -8.71
C CYS A 197 -26.44 14.26 -9.13
N ARG A 198 -27.43 15.13 -8.88
CA ARG A 198 -27.34 16.56 -9.17
C ARG A 198 -27.57 17.35 -7.89
N ALA A 199 -26.64 18.24 -7.59
CA ALA A 199 -26.77 19.21 -6.50
C ALA A 199 -27.88 20.23 -6.82
N PRO A 200 -28.40 20.96 -5.80
CA PRO A 200 -29.46 21.95 -5.99
C PRO A 200 -29.14 23.05 -7.01
N ASP A 201 -27.85 23.38 -7.20
CA ASP A 201 -27.35 24.35 -8.17
C ASP A 201 -27.08 23.75 -9.56
N GLY A 202 -27.46 22.48 -9.78
CA GLY A 202 -27.40 21.78 -11.06
C GLY A 202 -26.10 21.03 -11.34
N VAL A 203 -25.06 21.23 -10.52
CA VAL A 203 -23.76 20.54 -10.62
C VAL A 203 -23.97 19.04 -10.54
N ARG A 204 -23.48 18.29 -11.53
CA ARG A 204 -23.49 16.82 -11.49
C ARG A 204 -22.35 16.32 -10.62
N LEU A 205 -22.69 15.47 -9.66
CA LEU A 205 -21.76 14.84 -8.73
C LEU A 205 -21.68 13.35 -9.02
N ALA A 206 -20.47 12.82 -9.15
CA ALA A 206 -20.22 11.40 -9.22
C ALA A 206 -19.96 10.83 -7.82
N TYR A 207 -20.62 9.73 -7.48
CA TYR A 207 -20.37 9.00 -6.23
C TYR A 207 -20.24 7.50 -6.49
N ALA A 208 -19.46 6.83 -5.65
CA ALA A 208 -19.24 5.40 -5.71
C ALA A 208 -19.65 4.74 -4.40
N VAL A 209 -20.21 3.54 -4.53
CA VAL A 209 -20.48 2.63 -3.41
C VAL A 209 -19.66 1.36 -3.59
N SER A 210 -18.96 0.94 -2.53
CA SER A 210 -18.16 -0.29 -2.54
C SER A 210 -18.21 -1.00 -1.20
N GLY A 211 -18.00 -2.31 -1.21
CA GLY A 211 -17.98 -3.12 0.01
C GLY A 211 -19.37 -3.54 0.50
N ASN A 212 -19.39 -4.10 1.70
CA ASN A 212 -20.59 -4.53 2.40
C ASN A 212 -20.42 -4.29 3.91
N GLY A 213 -21.54 -4.24 4.65
CA GLY A 213 -21.55 -3.96 6.09
C GLY A 213 -22.04 -2.55 6.43
N PRO A 214 -21.77 -2.05 7.65
CA PRO A 214 -22.21 -0.73 8.10
C PRO A 214 -21.75 0.39 7.15
N THR A 215 -22.60 1.39 6.94
CA THR A 215 -22.26 2.54 6.09
C THR A 215 -21.07 3.31 6.66
N LEU A 216 -20.17 3.74 5.79
CA LEU A 216 -19.18 4.77 6.09
C LEU A 216 -19.18 5.78 4.94
N LEU A 217 -19.64 7.00 5.20
CA LEU A 217 -19.58 8.07 4.22
C LEU A 217 -18.26 8.81 4.34
N LYS A 218 -17.55 8.96 3.22
CA LYS A 218 -16.33 9.76 3.15
C LYS A 218 -16.64 11.08 2.44
N ALA A 219 -16.38 12.20 3.12
CA ALA A 219 -16.39 13.52 2.50
C ALA A 219 -15.33 13.59 1.38
N ALA A 220 -15.67 14.23 0.26
CA ALA A 220 -14.70 14.45 -0.80
C ALA A 220 -13.58 15.37 -0.30
N ASN A 221 -12.42 15.21 -0.91
CA ASN A 221 -11.28 16.09 -0.70
C ASN A 221 -10.66 16.36 -2.06
N TRP A 222 -10.10 17.56 -2.19
CA TRP A 222 -9.20 17.84 -3.29
C TRP A 222 -7.90 17.04 -3.05
N MET A 223 -7.41 16.25 -3.99
CA MET A 223 -7.92 15.93 -5.33
C MET A 223 -8.36 14.47 -5.36
N ASN A 224 -9.51 14.18 -5.97
CA ASN A 224 -9.99 12.82 -6.09
C ASN A 224 -10.61 12.52 -7.46
N HIS A 225 -10.53 11.23 -7.82
CA HIS A 225 -11.14 10.66 -9.01
C HIS A 225 -11.56 9.22 -8.69
N LEU A 226 -12.86 8.93 -8.75
CA LEU A 226 -13.41 7.65 -8.28
C LEU A 226 -12.76 6.41 -8.92
N GLU A 227 -12.62 6.39 -10.25
CA GLU A 227 -11.95 5.29 -10.98
C GLU A 227 -10.43 5.27 -10.77
N TYR A 228 -9.76 6.40 -11.00
CA TYR A 228 -8.30 6.45 -10.96
C TYR A 228 -7.76 6.17 -9.54
N ASP A 229 -8.41 6.68 -8.50
CA ASP A 229 -7.96 6.39 -7.14
C ASP A 229 -8.19 4.92 -6.72
N TRP A 230 -9.12 4.21 -7.38
CA TRP A 230 -9.39 2.80 -7.09
C TRP A 230 -8.22 1.89 -7.44
N GLU A 231 -7.53 2.21 -8.53
CA GLU A 231 -6.35 1.47 -9.00
C GLU A 231 -5.02 2.04 -8.47
N SER A 232 -5.07 3.16 -7.74
CA SER A 232 -3.89 3.90 -7.32
C SER A 232 -3.02 3.13 -6.32
N PRO A 233 -1.69 3.04 -6.51
CA PRO A 233 -0.75 2.48 -5.52
C PRO A 233 -0.64 3.35 -4.25
N ILE A 234 -1.32 4.50 -4.20
CA ILE A 234 -1.42 5.38 -3.04
C ILE A 234 -2.74 5.13 -2.32
N TRP A 235 -3.86 5.13 -3.04
CA TRP A 235 -5.20 5.13 -2.44
C TRP A 235 -5.89 3.77 -2.36
N ARG A 236 -5.56 2.83 -3.25
CA ARG A 236 -6.24 1.52 -3.36
C ARG A 236 -6.32 0.82 -2.01
N HIS A 237 -5.21 0.81 -1.27
CA HIS A 237 -5.14 0.13 0.02
C HIS A 237 -6.10 0.75 1.06
N VAL A 238 -6.29 2.07 1.05
CA VAL A 238 -7.24 2.78 1.92
C VAL A 238 -8.68 2.40 1.54
N PHE A 239 -9.03 2.52 0.26
CA PHE A 239 -10.42 2.30 -0.16
C PHE A 239 -10.84 0.84 -0.14
N HIS A 240 -9.96 -0.08 -0.54
CA HIS A 240 -10.20 -1.52 -0.39
C HIS A 240 -10.26 -1.89 1.08
N GLY A 241 -9.34 -1.37 1.92
CA GLY A 241 -9.32 -1.65 3.36
C GLY A 241 -10.59 -1.21 4.07
N LEU A 242 -11.09 0.00 3.78
CA LEU A 242 -12.35 0.49 4.33
C LEU A 242 -13.55 -0.32 3.81
N SER A 243 -13.60 -0.62 2.51
CA SER A 243 -14.69 -1.38 1.85
C SER A 243 -14.80 -2.84 2.32
N ARG A 244 -13.74 -3.42 2.91
CA ARG A 244 -13.80 -4.80 3.42
C ARG A 244 -14.77 -4.96 4.59
N ASN A 245 -14.95 -3.91 5.39
CA ASN A 245 -15.76 -3.96 6.61
C ASN A 245 -16.92 -2.95 6.59
N HIS A 246 -17.06 -2.17 5.52
CA HIS A 246 -18.06 -1.13 5.40
C HIS A 246 -18.67 -1.10 4.01
N THR A 247 -19.93 -0.69 3.94
CA THR A 247 -20.49 -0.09 2.74
C THR A 247 -19.91 1.33 2.64
N LEU A 248 -18.78 1.46 1.94
CA LEU A 248 -18.07 2.71 1.77
C LEU A 248 -18.71 3.55 0.66
N ILE A 249 -19.10 4.78 1.00
CA ILE A 249 -19.61 5.75 0.04
C ILE A 249 -18.56 6.85 -0.12
N ARG A 250 -18.14 7.10 -1.36
CA ARG A 250 -17.20 8.17 -1.72
C ARG A 250 -17.81 8.99 -2.85
N HIS A 251 -17.40 10.24 -3.00
CA HIS A 251 -17.77 11.04 -4.16
C HIS A 251 -16.61 11.91 -4.61
N ASP A 252 -16.58 12.25 -5.90
CA ASP A 252 -15.66 13.25 -6.42
C ASP A 252 -16.23 14.65 -6.10
N ALA A 253 -15.38 15.54 -5.59
CA ALA A 253 -15.84 16.89 -5.28
C ALA A 253 -16.26 17.60 -6.56
N ARG A 254 -17.21 18.55 -6.48
CA ARG A 254 -17.45 19.49 -7.58
C ARG A 254 -16.13 20.10 -8.07
N GLY A 255 -15.94 20.29 -9.36
CA GLY A 255 -14.66 20.74 -9.91
C GLY A 255 -13.60 19.65 -10.04
N ASN A 256 -13.91 18.38 -9.71
CA ASN A 256 -12.95 17.28 -9.71
C ASN A 256 -13.46 15.98 -10.33
N GLY A 257 -12.51 15.19 -10.83
CA GLY A 257 -12.68 13.78 -11.17
C GLY A 257 -13.82 13.56 -12.16
N MET A 258 -14.78 12.71 -11.78
CA MET A 258 -15.95 12.38 -12.59
C MET A 258 -17.14 13.31 -12.36
N SER A 259 -17.07 14.22 -11.38
CA SER A 259 -18.06 15.29 -11.19
C SER A 259 -17.84 16.42 -12.22
N ASP A 260 -18.76 17.36 -12.35
CA ASP A 260 -18.57 18.48 -13.29
C ASP A 260 -17.38 19.35 -12.87
N TRP A 261 -16.53 19.74 -13.84
CA TRP A 261 -15.32 20.52 -13.59
C TRP A 261 -15.55 22.02 -13.58
N ASP A 262 -16.43 22.51 -14.45
CA ASP A 262 -16.76 23.91 -14.55
C ASP A 262 -17.87 24.26 -13.56
N VAL A 263 -17.49 24.88 -12.45
CA VAL A 263 -18.38 25.19 -11.34
C VAL A 263 -18.20 26.63 -10.86
N GLY A 264 -19.33 27.30 -10.66
CA GLY A 264 -19.36 28.69 -10.21
C GLY A 264 -18.99 28.87 -8.74
N ASP A 265 -19.44 27.97 -7.87
CA ASP A 265 -19.23 28.05 -6.42
C ASP A 265 -18.40 26.87 -5.89
N LEU A 266 -17.31 27.20 -5.19
CA LEU A 266 -16.42 26.29 -4.47
C LEU A 266 -16.39 26.60 -2.96
N SER A 267 -17.44 27.23 -2.43
CA SER A 267 -17.54 27.56 -1.01
C SER A 267 -17.63 26.31 -0.14
N LEU A 268 -17.29 26.46 1.16
CA LEU A 268 -17.54 25.40 2.14
C LEU A 268 -19.01 24.99 2.13
N GLY A 269 -19.95 25.95 2.06
CA GLY A 269 -21.39 25.68 2.02
C GLY A 269 -21.79 24.82 0.82
N ALA A 270 -21.22 25.08 -0.36
CA ALA A 270 -21.44 24.28 -1.56
C ALA A 270 -20.97 22.83 -1.37
N TRP A 271 -19.78 22.60 -0.80
CA TRP A 271 -19.30 21.23 -0.54
C TRP A 271 -20.09 20.49 0.54
N VAL A 272 -20.61 21.20 1.56
CA VAL A 272 -21.49 20.55 2.54
C VAL A 272 -22.84 20.21 1.88
N SER A 273 -23.34 21.05 0.95
CA SER A 273 -24.55 20.78 0.14
C SER A 273 -24.38 19.58 -0.79
N ASP A 274 -23.20 19.45 -1.40
CA ASP A 274 -22.86 18.27 -2.21
C ASP A 274 -22.88 16.99 -1.37
N LEU A 275 -22.32 17.05 -0.16
CA LEU A 275 -22.29 15.91 0.75
C LEU A 275 -23.70 15.48 1.19
N GLU A 276 -24.61 16.43 1.44
CA GLU A 276 -26.05 16.15 1.67
C GLU A 276 -26.65 15.44 0.45
N THR A 277 -26.45 16.02 -0.73
CA THR A 277 -27.00 15.49 -1.99
C THR A 277 -26.54 14.05 -2.24
N VAL A 278 -25.26 13.76 -1.99
CA VAL A 278 -24.71 12.41 -2.13
C VAL A 278 -25.26 11.46 -1.07
N ALA A 279 -25.36 11.89 0.19
CA ALA A 279 -25.94 11.07 1.26
C ALA A 279 -27.40 10.69 0.96
N ASP A 280 -28.19 11.66 0.48
CA ASP A 280 -29.59 11.46 0.13
C ASP A 280 -29.74 10.57 -1.12
N ALA A 281 -28.93 10.81 -2.16
CA ALA A 281 -28.94 10.00 -3.37
C ALA A 281 -28.49 8.54 -3.12
N ALA A 282 -27.60 8.32 -2.16
CA ALA A 282 -27.19 6.99 -1.73
C ALA A 282 -28.17 6.33 -0.75
N GLY A 283 -29.22 7.05 -0.31
CA GLY A 283 -30.26 6.52 0.58
C GLY A 283 -29.79 6.29 2.02
N VAL A 284 -28.82 7.08 2.50
CA VAL A 284 -28.25 6.92 3.85
C VAL A 284 -28.69 8.05 4.78
N GLU A 285 -29.51 7.73 5.77
CA GLU A 285 -30.04 8.74 6.70
C GLU A 285 -29.04 9.07 7.82
N ARG A 286 -28.40 8.04 8.40
CA ARG A 286 -27.51 8.17 9.56
C ARG A 286 -26.26 7.31 9.41
N PHE A 287 -25.07 7.90 9.63
CA PHE A 287 -23.79 7.26 9.30
C PHE A 287 -22.59 7.84 10.07
N PRO A 288 -21.50 7.07 10.26
CA PRO A 288 -20.16 7.59 10.47
C PRO A 288 -19.68 8.42 9.27
N LEU A 289 -19.03 9.55 9.55
CA LEU A 289 -18.52 10.46 8.52
C LEU A 289 -17.00 10.58 8.63
N LEU A 290 -16.30 10.25 7.54
CA LEU A 290 -14.85 10.38 7.40
C LEU A 290 -14.48 11.62 6.58
N GLY A 291 -13.77 12.56 7.19
CA GLY A 291 -13.06 13.64 6.53
C GLY A 291 -11.55 13.33 6.41
N MET A 292 -10.96 13.58 5.25
CA MET A 292 -9.52 13.51 5.05
C MET A 292 -9.02 14.83 4.46
N SER A 293 -7.93 15.39 4.99
CA SER A 293 -7.36 16.67 4.56
C SER A 293 -8.40 17.80 4.62
N GLN A 294 -8.62 18.55 3.53
CA GLN A 294 -9.72 19.52 3.40
C GLN A 294 -11.10 18.93 3.76
N GLY A 295 -11.32 17.64 3.48
CA GLY A 295 -12.57 16.93 3.80
C GLY A 295 -12.91 16.97 5.29
N CYS A 296 -11.93 17.20 6.18
CA CYS A 296 -12.19 17.40 7.60
C CYS A 296 -13.02 18.66 7.88
N ALA A 297 -12.76 19.76 7.17
CA ALA A 297 -13.51 20.99 7.36
C ALA A 297 -14.97 20.85 6.88
N ILE A 298 -15.16 20.15 5.76
CA ILE A 298 -16.47 19.80 5.22
C ILE A 298 -17.21 18.88 6.20
N ALA A 299 -16.54 17.85 6.72
CA ALA A 299 -17.13 16.89 7.65
C ALA A 299 -17.55 17.52 8.99
N VAL A 300 -16.74 18.43 9.55
CA VAL A 300 -17.11 19.19 10.75
C VAL A 300 -18.31 20.08 10.48
N ALA A 301 -18.30 20.86 9.38
CA ALA A 301 -19.42 21.73 9.05
C ALA A 301 -20.72 20.95 8.80
N TYR A 302 -20.62 19.77 8.16
CA TYR A 302 -21.74 18.85 7.99
C TYR A 302 -22.27 18.34 9.34
N ALA A 303 -21.38 17.89 10.23
CA ALA A 303 -21.76 17.35 11.53
C ALA A 303 -22.41 18.37 12.47
N VAL A 304 -22.04 19.66 12.35
CA VAL A 304 -22.72 20.76 13.07
C VAL A 304 -24.08 21.06 12.47
N ARG A 305 -24.20 21.02 11.14
CA ARG A 305 -25.47 21.27 10.44
C ARG A 305 -26.49 20.14 10.60
N HIS A 306 -26.02 18.88 10.68
CA HIS A 306 -26.83 17.66 10.76
C HIS A 306 -26.37 16.73 11.89
N PRO A 307 -26.45 17.17 13.16
CA PRO A 307 -25.99 16.37 14.29
C PRO A 307 -26.76 15.05 14.44
N GLU A 308 -28.00 14.98 13.97
CA GLU A 308 -28.84 13.79 13.98
C GLU A 308 -28.38 12.71 12.98
N ARG A 309 -27.73 13.12 11.87
CA ARG A 309 -27.26 12.21 10.81
C ARG A 309 -25.88 11.62 11.10
N VAL A 310 -25.01 12.32 11.83
CA VAL A 310 -23.62 11.88 12.05
C VAL A 310 -23.49 11.06 13.34
N THR A 311 -23.23 9.76 13.22
CA THR A 311 -23.04 8.89 14.41
C THR A 311 -21.68 9.06 15.06
N HIS A 312 -20.65 9.24 14.22
CA HIS A 312 -19.24 9.29 14.59
C HIS A 312 -18.52 10.17 13.55
N LEU A 313 -17.59 10.99 14.01
CA LEU A 313 -16.79 11.85 13.14
C LEU A 313 -15.34 11.38 13.16
N LEU A 314 -14.83 10.99 11.99
CA LEU A 314 -13.44 10.55 11.79
C LEU A 314 -12.72 11.63 10.98
N LEU A 315 -11.66 12.22 11.53
CA LEU A 315 -10.89 13.28 10.90
C LEU A 315 -9.44 12.84 10.72
N TYR A 316 -8.92 12.87 9.50
CA TYR A 316 -7.53 12.50 9.22
C TYR A 316 -6.79 13.64 8.50
N GLY A 317 -5.63 14.05 9.03
CA GLY A 317 -4.74 15.02 8.38
C GLY A 317 -5.38 16.39 8.13
N GLY A 318 -6.36 16.77 8.95
CA GLY A 318 -7.20 17.95 8.72
C GLY A 318 -6.73 19.22 9.43
N PHE A 319 -7.47 20.30 9.24
CA PHE A 319 -7.28 21.57 9.94
C PHE A 319 -8.59 22.27 10.22
N ALA A 320 -8.62 23.12 11.26
CA ALA A 320 -9.73 24.03 11.53
C ALA A 320 -9.59 25.38 10.83
N LEU A 321 -8.34 25.84 10.67
CA LEU A 321 -7.99 27.11 10.05
C LEU A 321 -7.14 26.85 8.81
N GLY A 322 -7.55 27.41 7.68
CA GLY A 322 -6.85 27.30 6.40
C GLY A 322 -5.50 28.02 6.44
N GLY A 323 -4.53 27.56 5.65
CA GLY A 323 -3.14 28.02 5.74
C GLY A 323 -2.93 29.51 5.51
N LYS A 324 -3.81 30.21 4.78
CA LYS A 324 -3.70 31.68 4.61
C LYS A 324 -4.02 32.45 5.90
N LYS A 325 -4.74 31.82 6.82
CA LYS A 325 -5.17 32.42 8.09
C LYS A 325 -4.31 31.98 9.29
N ARG A 326 -3.40 31.00 9.12
CA ARG A 326 -2.54 30.52 10.21
C ARG A 326 -1.39 31.46 10.53
N SER A 327 -0.68 31.98 9.51
CA SER A 327 0.39 32.95 9.69
C SER A 327 0.66 33.77 8.41
N PRO A 328 1.30 34.96 8.52
CA PRO A 328 1.73 35.72 7.35
C PRO A 328 2.66 34.95 6.41
N ALA A 329 3.60 34.18 6.98
CA ALA A 329 4.56 33.38 6.20
C ALA A 329 3.89 32.23 5.45
N GLU A 330 2.89 31.56 6.06
CA GLU A 330 2.12 30.53 5.35
C GLU A 330 1.26 31.14 4.24
N LYS A 331 0.65 32.30 4.48
CA LYS A 331 -0.11 33.03 3.46
C LYS A 331 0.75 33.37 2.24
N GLU A 332 1.95 33.89 2.46
CA GLU A 332 2.90 34.22 1.39
C GLU A 332 3.32 32.97 0.61
N ARG A 333 3.71 31.90 1.31
CA ARG A 333 4.06 30.61 0.68
C ARG A 333 2.93 30.06 -0.17
N ARG A 334 1.68 30.13 0.32
CA ARG A 334 0.51 29.67 -0.45
C ARG A 334 0.25 30.53 -1.67
N ASN A 335 0.40 31.85 -1.57
CA ASN A 335 0.26 32.75 -2.72
C ASN A 335 1.28 32.43 -3.82
N ALA A 336 2.54 32.17 -3.44
CA ALA A 336 3.57 31.73 -4.38
C ALA A 336 3.21 30.39 -5.04
N MET A 337 2.77 29.40 -4.25
CA MET A 337 2.32 28.11 -4.77
C MET A 337 1.17 28.26 -5.77
N MET A 338 0.17 29.09 -5.49
CA MET A 338 -0.95 29.32 -6.40
C MET A 338 -0.51 29.89 -7.76
N THR A 339 0.45 30.82 -7.76
CA THR A 339 1.02 31.34 -9.01
C THR A 339 1.68 30.23 -9.81
N LEU A 340 2.47 29.38 -9.14
CA LEU A 340 3.10 28.22 -9.77
C LEU A 340 2.06 27.19 -10.26
N MET A 341 0.98 26.95 -9.52
CA MET A 341 -0.11 26.06 -9.92
C MET A 341 -0.75 26.52 -11.23
N ARG A 342 -1.10 27.82 -11.36
CA ARG A 342 -1.72 28.34 -12.59
C ARG A 342 -0.86 28.12 -13.84
N LEU A 343 0.46 28.13 -13.68
CA LEU A 343 1.42 28.01 -14.79
C LEU A 343 1.87 26.56 -15.04
N GLY A 344 2.10 25.79 -13.98
CA GLY A 344 2.76 24.49 -14.03
C GLY A 344 1.83 23.28 -13.89
N TRP A 345 0.59 23.46 -13.43
CA TRP A 345 -0.33 22.32 -13.19
C TRP A 345 -0.60 21.52 -14.46
N GLY A 346 -0.98 22.22 -15.54
CA GLY A 346 -1.31 21.64 -16.84
C GLY A 346 -0.17 21.68 -17.86
N ALA A 347 1.05 22.06 -17.45
CA ALA A 347 2.18 22.15 -18.35
C ALA A 347 2.71 20.76 -18.76
N ASP A 348 3.28 20.64 -19.96
CA ASP A 348 3.91 19.39 -20.40
C ASP A 348 5.08 19.01 -19.48
N ASP A 349 5.85 20.00 -19.01
CA ASP A 349 6.88 19.81 -18.00
C ASP A 349 6.27 19.41 -16.63
N PRO A 350 6.58 18.22 -16.11
CA PRO A 350 6.02 17.74 -14.85
C PRO A 350 6.69 18.31 -13.61
N THR A 351 7.71 19.19 -13.74
CA THR A 351 8.51 19.68 -12.61
C THR A 351 7.66 20.27 -11.49
N PHE A 352 6.67 21.10 -11.83
CA PHE A 352 5.76 21.66 -10.83
C PHE A 352 4.96 20.54 -10.14
N ARG A 353 4.38 19.61 -10.91
CA ARG A 353 3.60 18.50 -10.36
C ARG A 353 4.43 17.61 -9.45
N GLN A 354 5.68 17.34 -9.82
CA GLN A 354 6.62 16.56 -9.02
C GLN A 354 6.98 17.26 -7.71
N MET A 355 7.18 18.58 -7.73
CA MET A 355 7.40 19.37 -6.52
C MET A 355 6.19 19.32 -5.59
N PHE A 356 4.98 19.45 -6.15
CA PHE A 356 3.73 19.34 -5.40
C PHE A 356 3.55 17.95 -4.80
N THR A 357 3.81 16.89 -5.57
CA THR A 357 3.82 15.49 -5.13
C THR A 357 4.77 15.27 -3.95
N GLY A 358 5.98 15.84 -4.02
CA GLY A 358 6.99 15.75 -2.97
C GLY A 358 6.55 16.34 -1.63
N LEU A 359 5.56 17.24 -1.61
CA LEU A 359 4.96 17.73 -0.37
C LEU A 359 3.99 16.71 0.25
N PHE A 360 3.23 15.99 -0.57
CA PHE A 360 2.19 15.06 -0.10
C PHE A 360 2.75 13.70 0.28
N ILE A 361 3.67 13.17 -0.54
CA ILE A 361 4.26 11.85 -0.37
C ILE A 361 5.80 11.88 -0.52
N PRO A 362 6.54 12.65 0.31
CA PRO A 362 8.00 12.72 0.25
C PRO A 362 8.71 11.36 0.37
N GLY A 363 8.06 10.35 0.97
CA GLY A 363 8.56 8.97 1.05
C GLY A 363 8.03 8.03 -0.04
N GLY A 364 7.32 8.55 -1.04
CA GLY A 364 6.75 7.77 -2.13
C GLY A 364 7.80 7.21 -3.07
N THR A 365 7.53 6.03 -3.62
CA THR A 365 8.31 5.44 -4.72
C THR A 365 8.16 6.27 -6.00
N HIS A 366 9.03 6.07 -6.98
CA HIS A 366 8.92 6.71 -8.30
C HIS A 366 7.58 6.40 -9.00
N GLU A 367 7.08 5.17 -8.86
CA GLU A 367 5.77 4.77 -9.40
C GLU A 367 4.64 5.55 -8.73
N GLN A 368 4.63 5.62 -7.40
CA GLN A 368 3.62 6.38 -6.65
C GLN A 368 3.69 7.86 -7.00
N ALA A 369 4.89 8.44 -7.06
CA ALA A 369 5.06 9.83 -7.46
C ALA A 369 4.54 10.10 -8.87
N GLY A 370 4.84 9.21 -9.83
CA GLY A 370 4.28 9.26 -11.18
C GLY A 370 2.76 9.20 -11.19
N TYR A 371 2.16 8.30 -10.40
CA TYR A 371 0.71 8.19 -10.29
C TYR A 371 0.06 9.46 -9.74
N PHE A 372 0.68 10.10 -8.74
CA PHE A 372 0.19 11.35 -8.15
C PHE A 372 0.39 12.55 -9.09
N ASN A 373 1.45 12.57 -9.90
CA ASN A 373 1.62 13.57 -10.96
C ASN A 373 0.51 13.45 -12.01
N GLU A 374 0.17 12.23 -12.43
CA GLU A 374 -0.91 11.99 -13.38
C GLU A 374 -2.29 12.32 -12.77
N LEU A 375 -2.48 12.03 -11.47
CA LEU A 375 -3.69 12.41 -10.74
C LEU A 375 -3.95 13.93 -10.86
N GLN A 376 -2.91 14.76 -10.72
CA GLN A 376 -3.01 16.21 -10.88
C GLN A 376 -3.66 16.63 -12.20
N LEU A 377 -3.26 16.03 -13.32
CA LEU A 377 -3.84 16.31 -14.63
C LEU A 377 -5.25 15.73 -14.80
N ARG A 378 -5.47 14.53 -14.27
CA ARG A 378 -6.71 13.77 -14.46
C ARG A 378 -7.86 14.25 -13.60
N THR A 379 -7.59 14.97 -12.51
CA THR A 379 -8.64 15.33 -11.56
C THR A 379 -9.22 16.71 -11.78
N THR A 380 -8.47 17.68 -12.30
CA THR A 380 -8.99 19.05 -12.36
C THR A 380 -8.20 19.93 -13.34
N SER A 381 -8.79 21.06 -13.75
CA SER A 381 -8.12 22.05 -14.60
C SER A 381 -7.12 22.89 -13.80
N PRO A 382 -6.10 23.49 -14.43
CA PRO A 382 -5.15 24.39 -13.75
C PRO A 382 -5.83 25.57 -13.02
N GLU A 383 -6.87 26.14 -13.65
CA GLU A 383 -7.64 27.23 -13.05
C GLU A 383 -8.43 26.75 -11.83
N CYS A 384 -9.13 25.61 -11.95
CA CYS A 384 -9.89 25.04 -10.84
C CYS A 384 -8.96 24.60 -9.69
N ALA A 385 -7.80 24.02 -9.98
CA ALA A 385 -6.77 23.70 -8.99
C ALA A 385 -6.34 24.94 -8.18
N ALA A 386 -6.06 26.05 -8.86
CA ALA A 386 -5.68 27.29 -8.20
C ALA A 386 -6.81 27.87 -7.35
N ARG A 387 -8.06 27.85 -7.85
CA ARG A 387 -9.25 28.28 -7.11
C ARG A 387 -9.49 27.41 -5.85
N TYR A 388 -9.35 26.09 -5.98
CA TYR A 388 -9.41 25.16 -4.85
C TYR A 388 -8.41 25.54 -3.77
N PHE A 389 -7.14 25.67 -4.16
CA PHE A 389 -6.06 25.97 -3.23
C PHE A 389 -6.22 27.32 -2.53
N ASP A 390 -6.80 28.29 -3.23
CA ASP A 390 -7.14 29.64 -2.75
C ASP A 390 -8.24 29.59 -1.69
N VAL A 391 -9.40 29.02 -2.02
CA VAL A 391 -10.59 28.97 -1.16
C VAL A 391 -10.32 28.15 0.10
N VAL A 392 -9.69 26.99 -0.05
CA VAL A 392 -9.33 26.12 1.08
C VAL A 392 -8.31 26.79 2.00
N GLY A 393 -7.45 27.63 1.43
CA GLY A 393 -6.53 28.46 2.20
C GLY A 393 -7.23 29.44 3.14
N ASP A 394 -8.44 29.89 2.79
CA ASP A 394 -9.23 30.88 3.54
C ASP A 394 -10.30 30.26 4.46
N PHE A 395 -10.36 28.93 4.54
CA PHE A 395 -11.25 28.23 5.47
C PHE A 395 -11.04 28.65 6.92
N ASP A 396 -12.16 28.76 7.65
CA ASP A 396 -12.16 28.96 9.09
C ASP A 396 -13.41 28.34 9.68
N ILE A 397 -13.23 27.18 10.30
CA ILE A 397 -14.28 26.44 11.01
C ILE A 397 -14.02 26.41 12.52
N THR A 398 -13.12 27.26 13.02
CA THR A 398 -12.69 27.24 14.44
C THR A 398 -13.87 27.40 15.41
N ARG A 399 -14.87 28.21 15.04
CA ARG A 399 -16.08 28.41 15.83
C ARG A 399 -17.01 27.19 15.84
N LEU A 400 -16.98 26.37 14.79
CA LEU A 400 -17.85 25.20 14.66
C LEU A 400 -17.37 24.03 15.53
N LEU A 401 -16.10 24.01 15.93
CA LEU A 401 -15.52 22.86 16.64
C LEU A 401 -16.27 22.54 17.95
N CYS A 402 -16.62 23.57 18.73
CA CYS A 402 -17.31 23.39 20.01
C CYS A 402 -18.78 22.99 19.85
N GLU A 403 -19.33 23.10 18.64
CA GLU A 403 -20.72 22.78 18.34
C GLU A 403 -20.90 21.30 17.96
N VAL A 404 -19.83 20.61 17.56
CA VAL A 404 -19.85 19.19 17.17
C VAL A 404 -20.38 18.33 18.32
N LYS A 405 -21.43 17.55 18.04
CA LYS A 405 -22.07 16.64 19.01
C LYS A 405 -21.64 15.19 18.87
N ALA A 406 -21.19 14.79 17.68
CA ALA A 406 -20.79 13.42 17.41
C ALA A 406 -19.47 13.08 18.15
N PRO A 407 -19.33 11.86 18.71
CA PRO A 407 -18.04 11.35 19.14
C PRO A 407 -17.02 11.48 18.01
N THR A 408 -15.86 12.07 18.32
CA THR A 408 -14.87 12.42 17.30
C THR A 408 -13.51 11.74 17.54
N LEU A 409 -12.95 11.17 16.47
CA LEU A 409 -11.58 10.69 16.41
C LEU A 409 -10.78 11.55 15.42
N VAL A 410 -9.67 12.11 15.88
CA VAL A 410 -8.73 12.90 15.09
C VAL A 410 -7.41 12.14 14.96
N MET A 411 -6.99 11.90 13.73
CA MET A 411 -5.76 11.18 13.38
C MET A 411 -4.86 12.09 12.55
N HIS A 412 -3.56 12.12 12.84
CA HIS A 412 -2.63 13.00 12.13
C HIS A 412 -1.23 12.41 12.07
N VAL A 413 -0.53 12.61 10.95
CA VAL A 413 0.88 12.21 10.78
C VAL A 413 1.80 13.27 11.40
N ARG A 414 2.82 12.85 12.15
CA ARG A 414 3.67 13.76 12.93
C ARG A 414 4.41 14.79 12.09
N ASP A 415 5.06 14.34 11.02
CA ASP A 415 5.95 15.18 10.20
C ASP A 415 5.30 15.55 8.86
N ASP A 416 3.97 15.72 8.87
CA ASP A 416 3.17 16.10 7.70
C ASP A 416 3.58 17.48 7.17
N LEU A 417 4.03 17.52 5.91
CA LEU A 417 4.53 18.73 5.25
C LEU A 417 3.42 19.60 4.63
N VAL A 418 2.19 19.08 4.51
CA VAL A 418 1.04 19.78 3.91
C VAL A 418 0.20 20.46 4.99
N VAL A 419 -0.11 19.71 6.06
CA VAL A 419 -0.89 20.18 7.19
C VAL A 419 -0.13 19.88 8.48
N PRO A 420 0.42 20.90 9.16
CA PRO A 420 1.22 20.67 10.37
C PRO A 420 0.39 20.00 11.47
N ILE A 421 1.02 19.16 12.29
CA ILE A 421 0.34 18.41 13.35
C ILE A 421 -0.37 19.31 14.36
N GLU A 422 0.10 20.54 14.57
CA GLU A 422 -0.54 21.56 15.39
C GLU A 422 -1.98 21.83 14.94
N ALA A 423 -2.27 21.77 13.64
CA ALA A 423 -3.62 21.94 13.12
C ALA A 423 -4.54 20.76 13.48
N GLY A 424 -4.01 19.54 13.49
CA GLY A 424 -4.72 18.35 13.98
C GLY A 424 -4.96 18.40 15.49
N ARG A 425 -3.97 18.85 16.27
CA ARG A 425 -4.13 19.10 17.71
C ARG A 425 -5.18 20.17 18.00
N GLN A 426 -5.22 21.23 17.20
CA GLN A 426 -6.24 22.28 17.31
C GLN A 426 -7.64 21.75 17.04
N LEU A 427 -7.82 20.90 16.01
CA LEU A 427 -9.10 20.22 15.77
C LEU A 427 -9.55 19.42 16.99
N ALA A 428 -8.67 18.56 17.51
CA ALA A 428 -9.00 17.72 18.66
C ALA A 428 -9.28 18.54 19.94
N ALA A 429 -8.52 19.60 20.19
CA ALA A 429 -8.71 20.46 21.34
C ALA A 429 -10.01 21.28 21.27
N GLY A 430 -10.46 21.63 20.07
CA GLY A 430 -11.69 22.41 19.87
C GLY A 430 -12.97 21.59 19.91
N ILE A 431 -12.89 20.27 19.69
CA ILE A 431 -14.06 19.38 19.63
C ILE A 431 -14.26 18.68 20.98
N PRO A 432 -15.42 18.84 21.65
CA PRO A 432 -15.68 18.24 22.96
C PRO A 432 -15.52 16.71 22.93
N GLY A 433 -14.66 16.18 23.80
CA GLY A 433 -14.46 14.74 23.96
C GLY A 433 -13.71 14.06 22.80
N ALA A 434 -13.11 14.82 21.88
CA ALA A 434 -12.37 14.24 20.77
C ALA A 434 -11.12 13.48 21.25
N ARG A 435 -10.87 12.31 20.62
CA ARG A 435 -9.64 11.54 20.80
C ARG A 435 -8.63 11.94 19.74
N PHE A 436 -7.37 12.18 20.12
CA PHE A 436 -6.29 12.50 19.18
C PHE A 436 -5.25 11.38 19.09
N ILE A 437 -4.86 11.03 17.87
CA ILE A 437 -3.86 10.01 17.59
C ILE A 437 -2.83 10.54 16.60
N ALA A 438 -1.55 10.48 17.02
CA ALA A 438 -0.42 10.85 16.17
C ALA A 438 0.27 9.61 15.60
N PHE A 439 0.32 9.51 14.28
CA PHE A 439 1.04 8.48 13.55
C PHE A 439 2.48 8.90 13.25
N GLN A 440 3.42 7.96 13.33
CA GLN A 440 4.78 8.18 12.84
C GLN A 440 4.78 8.21 11.31
N GLY A 441 5.52 9.14 10.73
CA GLY A 441 5.62 9.31 9.28
C GLY A 441 5.71 10.79 8.90
N ARG A 442 5.88 11.02 7.60
CA ARG A 442 5.98 12.35 6.98
C ARG A 442 5.09 12.54 5.75
N ASN A 443 4.48 11.46 5.27
CA ASN A 443 3.54 11.53 4.15
C ASN A 443 2.19 12.03 4.67
N HIS A 444 1.64 13.05 4.03
CA HIS A 444 0.27 13.49 4.28
C HIS A 444 -0.71 12.35 3.97
N LEU A 445 -0.45 11.64 2.88
CA LEU A 445 -1.14 10.41 2.50
C LEU A 445 -0.27 9.22 2.88
N PHE A 446 -0.59 8.55 3.99
CA PHE A 446 0.19 7.39 4.42
C PHE A 446 0.20 6.32 3.32
N LEU A 447 1.33 5.64 3.17
CA LEU A 447 1.52 4.59 2.17
C LEU A 447 1.27 3.21 2.79
N GLN A 448 0.91 2.22 1.96
CA GLN A 448 0.51 0.89 2.42
C GLN A 448 1.55 0.20 3.32
N HIS A 449 2.84 0.42 3.08
CA HIS A 449 3.93 -0.19 3.84
C HIS A 449 4.25 0.56 5.13
N GLU A 450 3.64 1.72 5.38
CA GLU A 450 3.93 2.51 6.57
C GLU A 450 3.14 1.99 7.78
N PRO A 451 3.71 2.07 9.00
CA PRO A 451 3.01 1.68 10.23
C PRO A 451 1.67 2.41 10.43
N ALA A 452 1.55 3.63 9.91
CA ALA A 452 0.32 4.41 9.94
C ALA A 452 -0.85 3.71 9.23
N SER A 453 -0.59 2.91 8.19
CA SER A 453 -1.63 2.24 7.39
C SER A 453 -2.40 1.21 8.21
N ALA A 454 -1.72 0.26 8.85
CA ALA A 454 -2.37 -0.74 9.70
C ALA A 454 -3.09 -0.09 10.89
N ARG A 455 -2.43 0.89 11.51
CA ARG A 455 -2.97 1.58 12.67
C ARG A 455 -4.22 2.41 12.33
N PHE A 456 -4.28 3.03 11.15
CA PHE A 456 -5.46 3.77 10.70
C PHE A 456 -6.73 2.89 10.73
N PHE A 457 -6.67 1.68 10.17
CA PHE A 457 -7.83 0.77 10.18
C PHE A 457 -8.17 0.25 11.58
N GLU A 458 -7.15 -0.06 12.39
CA GLU A 458 -7.34 -0.52 13.75
C GLU A 458 -8.05 0.52 14.61
N GLU A 459 -7.60 1.77 14.56
CA GLU A 459 -8.17 2.86 15.37
C GLU A 459 -9.60 3.20 14.93
N ILE A 460 -9.90 3.16 13.62
CA ILE A 460 -11.28 3.29 13.12
C ILE A 460 -12.16 2.15 13.66
N ARG A 461 -11.70 0.90 13.56
CA ARG A 461 -12.45 -0.26 14.03
C ARG A 461 -12.74 -0.17 15.53
N LEU A 462 -11.72 0.13 16.34
CA LEU A 462 -11.85 0.31 17.79
C LEU A 462 -12.79 1.45 18.15
N PHE A 463 -12.78 2.54 17.38
CA PHE A 463 -13.60 3.71 17.65
C PHE A 463 -15.08 3.51 17.26
N LEU A 464 -15.35 2.81 16.15
CA LEU A 464 -16.71 2.51 15.70
C LEU A 464 -17.34 1.32 16.44
N GLY A 465 -16.57 0.55 17.20
CA GLY A 465 -17.05 -0.62 17.95
C GLY A 465 -17.34 -1.83 17.06
N ALA A 466 -16.62 -1.97 15.95
CA ALA A 466 -16.80 -3.03 14.94
C ALA A 466 -15.88 -4.25 15.14
#